data_AF-A0A2V5HR15-F1
#
_entry.id   AF-A0A2V5HR15-F1
#
_cell.length_a   1.000
_cell.length_b   1.000
_cell.length_c   1.000
_cell.angle_alpha   90.00
_cell.angle_beta   90.00
_cell.angle_gamma   90.00
#
_symmetry.space_group_name_H-M   'P 1'
#
loop_
_entity.id
_entity.type
_entity.pdbx_description
1 polymer ?
#
loop_
_entity_poly.entity_id
_entity_poly.type
_entity_poly.pdbx_seq_one_letter_code
_entity_poly.pdbx_strand_id
1 'polypeptide(L)'
;MAGPGGGPPRKSHTKSRFGCKTCKRRHIRCDETFPQCRNCTKHNCRCDYMDVAAVHEEASSIRNVPDLLMSAEIEAEIKNWHVTGVPPFPELMHFPRNSWSKLSRTDLRLVHHIIGLSIDLHRRGLGNCTIWAQKMPTFLTIALSNDFVMSSILTMAASHLAWITRNQETKQLAYHHRGIAIQRLHKAIGTFSQDNCDAILASSILLSWQASEWQSWASLQQGLTTVLNSMHPSWKHESELAMYLENQRYLGCTNTPVMSGYQFQDEDLASLDQVMVALQAIQKRSSHNHDHYRRIGELLEFVRHFQRDLLSQTPEQAFERMQPLRRWLFWLPPAMLRPEDADVGSLSILAQFFGVGVVLDSLFPDLGGAYLGPLSLGPIEEIYRLIVSRSARDPFNPEVQLALSFMDLPRHIVAKYKSRLQWSPRTSIDHYSPAPPSPYHNAHDYRLASSSSPSSASATYAPYTPPLQSPPAVTIASPQFDVTGSYVTAPPSSQALYPPSPGLLSDPREDLSDYSHTGSLQHSPLFPPPYMNEVVCGELPRVDGSVGLNMQFYEEPHPVFGAYHVPEAGWNGSVCT
;
A
#
# COMPACT_ATOMS: atom_id res chain seq x y z
N MET A 1 -92.24 -8.46 17.49
CA MET A 1 -91.46 -8.91 16.31
C MET A 1 -90.35 -7.90 16.04
N ALA A 2 -89.12 -8.19 16.44
CA ALA A 2 -87.91 -7.44 16.11
C ALA A 2 -86.70 -8.38 16.29
N GLY A 3 -85.67 -8.25 15.44
CA GLY A 3 -84.40 -8.97 15.59
C GLY A 3 -83.50 -8.37 16.69
N PRO A 4 -82.19 -8.73 16.81
CA PRO A 4 -81.32 -9.19 15.72
C PRO A 4 -80.46 -10.44 16.00
N GLY A 5 -79.94 -11.06 14.94
CA GLY A 5 -78.88 -12.07 15.03
C GLY A 5 -77.51 -11.43 15.29
N GLY A 6 -77.09 -11.36 16.54
CA GLY A 6 -75.72 -10.94 16.92
C GLY A 6 -74.70 -12.04 16.63
N GLY A 7 -73.95 -11.92 15.53
CA GLY A 7 -72.78 -12.77 15.28
C GLY A 7 -71.66 -12.53 16.31
N PRO A 8 -70.78 -13.52 16.60
CA PRO A 8 -69.78 -13.40 17.66
C PRO A 8 -68.85 -12.18 17.48
N PRO A 9 -68.49 -11.47 18.57
CA PRO A 9 -67.60 -10.31 18.48
C PRO A 9 -66.23 -10.72 17.94
N ARG A 10 -65.74 -9.98 16.93
CA ARG A 10 -64.41 -10.19 16.36
C ARG A 10 -63.36 -9.96 17.44
N LYS A 11 -62.61 -11.01 17.80
CA LYS A 11 -61.47 -10.91 18.73
C LYS A 11 -60.50 -9.84 18.24
N SER A 12 -60.12 -8.91 19.12
CA SER A 12 -59.06 -7.96 18.80
C SER A 12 -57.73 -8.71 18.74
N HIS A 13 -56.91 -8.38 17.75
CA HIS A 13 -55.56 -8.92 17.59
C HIS A 13 -54.56 -7.78 17.69
N THR A 14 -53.43 -8.03 18.34
CA THR A 14 -52.29 -7.10 18.37
C THR A 14 -51.80 -6.85 16.94
N LYS A 15 -51.75 -5.57 16.56
CA LYS A 15 -51.26 -5.15 15.24
C LYS A 15 -49.76 -5.43 15.15
N SER A 16 -49.36 -6.23 14.16
CA SER A 16 -47.96 -6.45 13.80
C SER A 16 -47.35 -5.11 13.36
N ARG A 17 -46.26 -4.68 14.02
CA ARG A 17 -45.61 -3.39 13.72
C ARG A 17 -44.88 -3.46 12.38
N PHE A 18 -44.15 -4.54 12.11
CA PHE A 18 -43.26 -4.68 10.96
C PHE A 18 -43.89 -5.42 9.77
N GLY A 19 -45.15 -5.87 9.89
CA GLY A 19 -45.85 -6.62 8.86
C GLY A 19 -45.85 -6.00 7.47
N CYS A 20 -45.80 -6.83 6.43
CA CYS A 20 -45.82 -6.40 5.03
C CYS A 20 -47.10 -5.59 4.68
N LYS A 21 -47.00 -4.73 3.66
CA LYS A 21 -48.11 -3.84 3.26
C LYS A 21 -49.27 -4.65 2.70
N THR A 22 -49.03 -5.77 2.02
CA THR A 22 -50.08 -6.70 1.56
C THR A 22 -50.92 -7.26 2.72
N CYS A 23 -50.31 -7.75 3.81
CA CYS A 23 -51.08 -8.20 4.99
C CYS A 23 -51.80 -7.04 5.68
N LYS A 24 -51.15 -5.88 5.83
CA LYS A 24 -51.75 -4.68 6.42
C LYS A 24 -52.97 -4.19 5.63
N ARG A 25 -52.87 -4.11 4.30
CA ARG A 25 -53.96 -3.73 3.36
C ARG A 25 -55.13 -4.72 3.40
N ARG A 26 -54.84 -6.01 3.57
CA ARG A 26 -55.84 -7.08 3.76
C ARG A 26 -56.43 -7.13 5.18
N HIS A 27 -56.01 -6.24 6.08
CA HIS A 27 -56.40 -6.20 7.50
C HIS A 27 -56.21 -7.54 8.25
N ILE A 28 -55.19 -8.32 7.87
CA ILE A 28 -54.82 -9.58 8.51
C ILE A 28 -53.48 -9.44 9.24
N ARG A 29 -53.28 -10.20 10.32
CA ARG A 29 -52.00 -10.20 11.05
C ARG A 29 -50.91 -10.77 10.14
N CYS A 30 -49.84 -10.01 9.93
CA CYS A 30 -48.62 -10.53 9.33
C CYS A 30 -47.87 -11.37 10.37
N ASP A 31 -47.29 -12.47 9.91
CA ASP A 31 -46.40 -13.36 10.65
C ASP A 31 -44.92 -12.92 10.58
N GLU A 32 -44.65 -11.78 9.94
CA GLU A 32 -43.34 -11.08 9.89
C GLU A 32 -42.16 -11.94 9.37
N THR A 33 -42.44 -13.09 8.78
CA THR A 33 -41.44 -13.99 8.21
C THR A 33 -40.91 -13.44 6.87
N PHE A 34 -39.59 -13.48 6.69
CA PHE A 34 -38.85 -12.98 5.53
C PHE A 34 -38.25 -14.16 4.74
N PRO A 35 -38.08 -14.10 3.40
CA PRO A 35 -38.39 -13.00 2.47
C PRO A 35 -39.86 -12.94 2.02
N GLN A 36 -40.69 -13.94 2.36
CA GLN A 36 -42.13 -13.91 2.13
C GLN A 36 -42.86 -14.43 3.37
N CYS A 37 -43.83 -13.67 3.87
CA CYS A 37 -44.62 -14.11 5.02
C CYS A 37 -45.63 -15.19 4.61
N ARG A 38 -45.89 -16.17 5.48
CA ARG A 38 -46.66 -17.39 5.20
C ARG A 38 -48.10 -17.07 4.80
N ASN A 39 -48.66 -15.97 5.29
CA ASN A 39 -49.98 -15.49 4.87
C ASN A 39 -50.01 -14.94 3.43
N CYS A 40 -48.91 -14.41 2.90
CA CYS A 40 -48.83 -14.04 1.49
C CYS A 40 -48.55 -15.27 0.60
N THR A 41 -47.66 -16.17 1.04
CA THR A 41 -47.39 -17.45 0.37
C THR A 41 -48.65 -18.31 0.22
N LYS A 42 -49.38 -18.55 1.32
CA LYS A 42 -50.61 -19.37 1.33
C LYS A 42 -51.72 -18.84 0.42
N HIS A 43 -51.78 -17.53 0.25
CA HIS A 43 -52.78 -16.87 -0.60
C HIS A 43 -52.25 -16.50 -2.00
N ASN A 44 -51.06 -17.00 -2.36
CA ASN A 44 -50.39 -16.77 -3.63
C ASN A 44 -50.41 -15.31 -4.10
N CYS A 45 -50.10 -14.37 -3.19
CA CYS A 45 -50.12 -12.94 -3.48
C CYS A 45 -48.77 -12.28 -3.19
N ARG A 46 -48.38 -11.28 -4.00
CA ARG A 46 -47.10 -10.56 -3.85
C ARG A 46 -46.95 -9.97 -2.45
N CYS A 47 -45.79 -10.25 -1.83
CA CYS A 47 -45.42 -9.74 -0.51
C CYS A 47 -44.33 -8.68 -0.70
N ASP A 48 -44.52 -7.48 -0.14
CA ASP A 48 -43.58 -6.37 -0.31
C ASP A 48 -42.19 -6.64 0.31
N TYR A 49 -42.06 -7.68 1.14
CA TYR A 49 -40.76 -8.16 1.64
C TYR A 49 -39.87 -8.72 0.53
N MET A 50 -40.44 -9.26 -0.57
CA MET A 50 -39.65 -9.75 -1.70
C MET A 50 -38.98 -8.60 -2.47
N ASP A 51 -39.63 -7.42 -2.50
CA ASP A 51 -39.07 -6.23 -3.12
C ASP A 51 -37.89 -5.69 -2.28
N VAL A 52 -37.97 -5.81 -0.94
CA VAL A 52 -36.86 -5.49 -0.03
C VAL A 52 -35.71 -6.49 -0.16
N ALA A 53 -36.00 -7.78 -0.36
CA ALA A 53 -34.99 -8.80 -0.60
C ALA A 53 -34.23 -8.55 -1.91
N ALA A 54 -34.94 -8.29 -3.02
CA ALA A 54 -34.34 -8.00 -4.32
C ALA A 54 -33.44 -6.75 -4.28
N VAL A 55 -33.88 -5.67 -3.63
CA VAL A 55 -33.06 -4.46 -3.45
C VAL A 55 -31.81 -4.73 -2.59
N HIS A 56 -31.88 -5.64 -1.62
CA HIS A 56 -30.70 -6.07 -0.86
C HIS A 56 -29.73 -6.94 -1.68
N GLU A 57 -30.23 -7.77 -2.60
CA GLU A 57 -29.41 -8.57 -3.52
C GLU A 57 -28.74 -7.69 -4.59
N GLU A 58 -29.47 -6.76 -5.21
CA GLU A 58 -28.91 -5.78 -6.15
C GLU A 58 -27.87 -4.88 -5.46
N ALA A 59 -28.18 -4.32 -4.28
CA ALA A 59 -27.27 -3.46 -3.52
C ALA A 59 -26.07 -4.19 -2.88
N SER A 60 -26.06 -5.53 -2.86
CA SER A 60 -24.89 -6.33 -2.48
C SER A 60 -24.05 -6.74 -3.69
N SER A 61 -24.64 -6.99 -4.86
CA SER A 61 -23.87 -7.25 -6.09
C SER A 61 -22.97 -6.06 -6.50
N ILE A 62 -23.46 -4.82 -6.32
CA ILE A 62 -22.69 -3.59 -6.58
C ILE A 62 -21.50 -3.41 -5.60
N ARG A 63 -21.52 -4.07 -4.44
CA ARG A 63 -20.45 -3.94 -3.42
C ARG A 63 -19.26 -4.87 -3.63
N ASN A 64 -19.38 -5.86 -4.53
CA ASN A 64 -18.38 -6.92 -4.73
C ASN A 64 -17.38 -6.61 -5.87
N VAL A 65 -17.26 -5.35 -6.28
CA VAL A 65 -16.34 -4.90 -7.34
C VAL A 65 -15.24 -4.03 -6.73
N PRO A 66 -13.95 -4.26 -7.03
CA PRO A 66 -12.87 -3.38 -6.59
C PRO A 66 -13.03 -1.99 -7.21
N ASP A 67 -13.04 -0.97 -6.37
CA ASP A 67 -12.90 0.42 -6.82
C ASP A 67 -11.43 0.66 -7.22
N LEU A 68 -11.22 0.82 -8.52
CA LEU A 68 -9.92 1.08 -9.14
C LEU A 68 -9.80 2.52 -9.66
N LEU A 69 -10.70 3.43 -9.27
CA LEU A 69 -10.75 4.81 -9.79
C LEU A 69 -10.73 4.83 -11.32
N MET A 70 -11.70 4.17 -11.95
CA MET A 70 -11.88 4.16 -13.41
C MET A 70 -12.60 5.43 -13.85
N SER A 71 -11.93 6.29 -14.62
CA SER A 71 -12.59 7.33 -15.44
C SER A 71 -12.89 6.79 -16.84
N ALA A 72 -13.70 7.50 -17.63
CA ALA A 72 -14.02 7.11 -19.01
C ALA A 72 -12.78 7.14 -19.92
N GLU A 73 -11.88 8.09 -19.67
CA GLU A 73 -10.60 8.25 -20.36
C GLU A 73 -9.68 7.07 -20.06
N ILE A 74 -9.51 6.73 -18.77
CA ILE A 74 -8.72 5.59 -18.34
C ILE A 74 -9.33 4.28 -18.87
N GLU A 75 -10.66 4.13 -18.89
CA GLU A 75 -11.30 2.95 -19.48
C GLU A 75 -10.99 2.82 -20.98
N ALA A 76 -11.05 3.92 -21.74
CA ALA A 76 -10.69 3.95 -23.16
C ALA A 76 -9.21 3.60 -23.38
N GLU A 77 -8.30 4.16 -22.58
CA GLU A 77 -6.86 3.88 -22.63
C GLU A 77 -6.56 2.40 -22.33
N ILE A 78 -7.10 1.84 -21.25
CA ILE A 78 -6.93 0.43 -20.88
C ILE A 78 -7.54 -0.50 -21.94
N LYS A 79 -8.72 -0.17 -22.47
CA LYS A 79 -9.36 -0.92 -23.57
C LYS A 79 -8.50 -0.92 -24.83
N ASN A 80 -7.95 0.23 -25.22
CA ASN A 80 -7.07 0.36 -26.36
C ASN A 80 -5.75 -0.41 -26.16
N TRP A 81 -5.12 -0.27 -24.99
CA TRP A 81 -3.88 -0.99 -24.65
C TRP A 81 -4.08 -2.51 -24.69
N HIS A 82 -5.16 -3.01 -24.09
CA HIS A 82 -5.47 -4.44 -24.08
C HIS A 82 -5.73 -5.02 -25.49
N VAL A 83 -6.33 -4.25 -26.40
CA VAL A 83 -6.62 -4.69 -27.78
C VAL A 83 -5.39 -4.59 -28.69
N THR A 84 -4.58 -3.54 -28.56
CA THR A 84 -3.50 -3.22 -29.51
C THR A 84 -2.09 -3.62 -29.04
N GLY A 85 -1.94 -3.93 -27.75
CA GLY A 85 -0.65 -4.11 -27.07
C GLY A 85 0.15 -2.82 -26.92
N VAL A 86 -0.45 -1.64 -27.16
CA VAL A 86 0.21 -0.32 -27.10
C VAL A 86 -0.09 0.36 -25.76
N PRO A 87 0.88 0.47 -24.83
CA PRO A 87 0.69 1.27 -23.62
C PRO A 87 0.36 2.75 -23.91
N PRO A 88 -0.38 3.44 -23.03
CA PRO A 88 -0.63 4.88 -23.18
C PRO A 88 0.60 5.76 -22.85
N PHE A 89 1.69 5.16 -22.38
CA PHE A 89 2.91 5.87 -22.00
C PHE A 89 4.03 5.69 -23.05
N PRO A 90 4.59 6.78 -23.63
CA PRO A 90 5.75 6.74 -24.53
C PRO A 90 6.94 5.96 -23.98
N GLU A 91 7.22 6.10 -22.70
CA GLU A 91 8.27 5.42 -21.95
C GLU A 91 8.16 3.89 -22.00
N LEU A 92 6.97 3.35 -22.25
CA LEU A 92 6.72 1.91 -22.33
C LEU A 92 6.70 1.37 -23.76
N MET A 93 6.82 2.24 -24.79
CA MET A 93 6.78 1.84 -26.21
C MET A 93 7.91 0.92 -26.64
N HIS A 94 9.06 0.98 -25.95
CA HIS A 94 10.19 0.08 -26.21
C HIS A 94 9.94 -1.37 -25.77
N PHE A 95 8.93 -1.65 -24.96
CA PHE A 95 8.61 -3.01 -24.52
C PHE A 95 7.79 -3.79 -25.55
N PRO A 96 8.06 -5.09 -25.76
CA PRO A 96 7.32 -5.91 -26.72
C PRO A 96 5.80 -5.93 -26.44
N ARG A 97 4.99 -5.74 -27.49
CA ARG A 97 3.52 -5.65 -27.37
C ARG A 97 2.88 -6.90 -26.75
N ASN A 98 3.45 -8.07 -27.01
CA ASN A 98 3.02 -9.36 -26.48
C ASN A 98 3.33 -9.56 -24.99
N SER A 99 4.18 -8.73 -24.37
CA SER A 99 4.38 -8.75 -22.92
C SER A 99 3.13 -8.29 -22.15
N TRP A 100 2.30 -7.44 -22.78
CA TRP A 100 1.07 -6.91 -22.18
C TRP A 100 -0.16 -7.80 -22.40
N SER A 101 -0.19 -8.62 -23.46
CA SER A 101 -1.38 -9.40 -23.83
C SER A 101 -1.73 -10.54 -22.87
N LYS A 102 -0.83 -10.87 -21.93
CA LYS A 102 -1.09 -11.83 -20.84
C LYS A 102 -1.89 -11.22 -19.68
N LEU A 103 -1.98 -9.89 -19.60
CA LEU A 103 -2.56 -9.16 -18.49
C LEU A 103 -4.05 -8.89 -18.74
N SER A 104 -4.88 -9.06 -17.70
CA SER A 104 -6.29 -8.68 -17.75
C SER A 104 -6.44 -7.16 -17.79
N ARG A 105 -7.64 -6.65 -18.09
CA ARG A 105 -7.92 -5.19 -18.01
C ARG A 105 -7.71 -4.65 -16.59
N THR A 106 -8.02 -5.45 -15.56
CA THR A 106 -7.74 -5.13 -14.16
C THR A 106 -6.23 -4.98 -13.93
N ASP A 107 -5.44 -5.95 -14.38
CA ASP A 107 -3.98 -5.92 -14.23
C ASP A 107 -3.38 -4.72 -14.98
N LEU A 108 -3.85 -4.44 -16.21
CA LEU A 108 -3.41 -3.28 -16.98
C LEU A 108 -3.79 -1.96 -16.29
N ARG A 109 -4.95 -1.86 -15.61
CA ARG A 109 -5.32 -0.70 -14.79
C ARG A 109 -4.41 -0.52 -13.57
N LEU A 110 -3.97 -1.62 -12.96
CA LEU A 110 -3.03 -1.62 -11.84
C LEU A 110 -1.61 -1.19 -12.31
N VAL A 111 -1.11 -1.75 -13.40
CA VAL A 111 0.15 -1.30 -14.04
C VAL A 111 0.05 0.17 -14.42
N HIS A 112 -1.03 0.58 -15.10
CA HIS A 112 -1.29 1.97 -15.46
C HIS A 112 -1.19 2.92 -14.26
N HIS A 113 -1.75 2.51 -13.11
CA HIS A 113 -1.71 3.31 -11.90
C HIS A 113 -0.28 3.55 -11.41
N ILE A 114 0.44 2.48 -11.09
CA ILE A 114 1.70 2.59 -10.33
C ILE A 114 2.88 2.97 -11.24
N ILE A 115 2.89 2.49 -12.48
CA ILE A 115 3.89 2.88 -13.48
C ILE A 115 3.63 4.30 -13.97
N GLY A 116 2.37 4.69 -14.20
CA GLY A 116 2.02 6.05 -14.58
C GLY A 116 2.43 7.08 -13.52
N LEU A 117 2.26 6.76 -12.24
CA LEU A 117 2.74 7.59 -11.13
C LEU A 117 4.28 7.69 -11.07
N SER A 118 5.01 6.59 -11.33
CA SER A 118 6.47 6.61 -11.45
C SER A 118 6.93 7.50 -12.61
N ILE A 119 6.28 7.41 -13.77
CA ILE A 119 6.57 8.21 -14.96
C ILE A 119 6.28 9.70 -14.70
N ASP A 120 5.15 10.05 -14.08
CA ASP A 120 4.82 11.45 -13.74
C ASP A 120 5.88 12.07 -12.83
N LEU A 121 6.19 11.41 -11.71
CA LEU A 121 7.23 11.84 -10.79
C LEU A 121 8.60 11.93 -11.48
N HIS A 122 8.92 11.02 -12.39
CA HIS A 122 10.17 11.06 -13.13
C HIS A 122 10.26 12.25 -14.09
N ARG A 123 9.24 12.46 -14.94
CA ARG A 123 9.17 13.59 -15.89
C ARG A 123 9.33 14.95 -15.21
N ARG A 124 8.88 15.04 -13.95
CA ARG A 124 8.90 16.25 -13.13
C ARG A 124 10.18 16.40 -12.30
N GLY A 125 11.11 15.44 -12.38
CA GLY A 125 12.38 15.44 -11.62
C GLY A 125 12.22 15.11 -10.14
N LEU A 126 11.10 14.50 -9.75
CA LEU A 126 10.71 14.19 -8.36
C LEU A 126 10.81 12.70 -8.00
N GLY A 127 11.17 11.82 -8.94
CA GLY A 127 11.24 10.37 -8.70
C GLY A 127 12.17 9.98 -7.55
N ASN A 128 13.28 10.71 -7.40
CA ASN A 128 14.28 10.56 -6.34
C ASN A 128 13.82 11.12 -4.97
N CYS A 129 12.74 11.92 -4.93
CA CYS A 129 12.11 12.41 -3.70
C CYS A 129 11.15 11.38 -3.07
N THR A 130 11.19 10.13 -3.55
CA THR A 130 10.34 9.03 -3.09
C THR A 130 11.16 7.75 -2.97
N ILE A 131 10.70 6.80 -2.15
CA ILE A 131 11.40 5.52 -1.94
C ILE A 131 11.32 4.61 -3.16
N TRP A 132 10.19 4.61 -3.87
CA TRP A 132 9.85 3.54 -4.83
C TRP A 132 9.86 3.98 -6.30
N ALA A 133 9.58 5.26 -6.61
CA ALA A 133 9.31 5.67 -7.99
C ALA A 133 10.54 5.55 -8.91
N GLN A 134 11.75 5.81 -8.39
CA GLN A 134 13.00 5.68 -9.15
C GLN A 134 13.33 4.22 -9.53
N LYS A 135 12.97 3.24 -8.69
CA LYS A 135 13.31 1.82 -8.89
C LYS A 135 12.22 1.02 -9.61
N MET A 136 11.01 1.55 -9.67
CA MET A 136 9.90 0.99 -10.44
C MET A 136 10.23 0.59 -11.90
N PRO A 137 11.04 1.34 -12.68
CA PRO A 137 11.33 0.98 -14.07
C PRO A 137 12.15 -0.32 -14.14
N THR A 138 13.17 -0.46 -13.28
CA THR A 138 13.97 -1.69 -13.14
C THR A 138 13.09 -2.88 -12.77
N PHE A 139 12.18 -2.72 -11.81
CA PHE A 139 11.24 -3.79 -11.44
C PHE A 139 10.29 -4.16 -12.58
N LEU A 140 9.79 -3.17 -13.35
CA LEU A 140 8.91 -3.43 -14.49
C LEU A 140 9.64 -4.21 -15.59
N THR A 141 10.87 -3.84 -15.94
CA THR A 141 11.69 -4.56 -16.93
C THR A 141 11.86 -6.04 -16.53
N ILE A 142 12.16 -6.31 -15.26
CA ILE A 142 12.28 -7.67 -14.73
C ILE A 142 10.91 -8.39 -14.74
N ALA A 143 9.83 -7.68 -14.41
CA ALA A 143 8.48 -8.22 -14.31
C ALA A 143 7.88 -8.69 -15.65
N LEU A 144 8.25 -8.08 -16.78
CA LEU A 144 7.76 -8.48 -18.10
C LEU A 144 8.21 -9.89 -18.51
N SER A 145 9.30 -10.38 -17.92
CA SER A 145 9.79 -11.77 -18.06
C SER A 145 9.42 -12.66 -16.86
N ASN A 146 8.95 -12.10 -15.75
CA ASN A 146 8.75 -12.80 -14.48
C ASN A 146 7.38 -12.49 -13.86
N ASP A 147 6.38 -13.34 -14.13
CA ASP A 147 5.00 -13.22 -13.63
C ASP A 147 4.87 -12.94 -12.12
N PHE A 148 5.80 -13.44 -11.31
CA PHE A 148 5.76 -13.27 -9.84
C PHE A 148 6.22 -11.88 -9.40
N VAL A 149 7.17 -11.27 -10.11
CA VAL A 149 7.56 -9.86 -9.93
C VAL A 149 6.44 -8.96 -10.43
N MET A 150 5.81 -9.28 -11.55
CA MET A 150 4.59 -8.60 -12.01
C MET A 150 3.49 -8.66 -10.96
N SER A 151 3.23 -9.83 -10.38
CA SER A 151 2.26 -9.99 -9.28
C SER A 151 2.60 -9.10 -8.07
N SER A 152 3.88 -8.93 -7.73
CA SER A 152 4.31 -8.02 -6.66
C SER A 152 4.10 -6.53 -6.99
N ILE A 153 4.24 -6.12 -8.27
CA ILE A 153 3.88 -4.77 -8.75
C ILE A 153 2.37 -4.55 -8.69
N LEU A 154 1.57 -5.53 -9.14
CA LEU A 154 0.11 -5.50 -9.10
C LEU A 154 -0.42 -5.41 -7.65
N THR A 155 0.20 -6.16 -6.73
CA THR A 155 -0.06 -6.02 -5.28
C THR A 155 0.15 -4.59 -4.82
N MET A 156 1.22 -3.93 -5.27
CA MET A 156 1.57 -2.58 -4.82
C MET A 156 0.61 -1.52 -5.36
N ALA A 157 0.24 -1.65 -6.63
CA ALA A 157 -0.78 -0.82 -7.26
C ALA A 157 -2.15 -0.96 -6.57
N ALA A 158 -2.59 -2.20 -6.31
CA ALA A 158 -3.86 -2.47 -5.65
C ALA A 158 -3.85 -2.00 -4.18
N SER A 159 -2.72 -2.15 -3.48
CA SER A 159 -2.53 -1.63 -2.12
C SER A 159 -2.62 -0.09 -2.07
N HIS A 160 -2.03 0.59 -3.05
CA HIS A 160 -2.12 2.05 -3.16
C HIS A 160 -3.55 2.52 -3.49
N LEU A 161 -4.23 1.87 -4.44
CA LEU A 161 -5.64 2.16 -4.74
C LEU A 161 -6.55 1.91 -3.53
N ALA A 162 -6.39 0.77 -2.83
CA ALA A 162 -7.13 0.48 -1.61
C ALA A 162 -6.86 1.50 -0.48
N TRP A 163 -5.64 2.06 -0.43
CA TRP A 163 -5.33 3.15 0.49
C TRP A 163 -6.06 4.45 0.12
N ILE A 164 -6.21 4.78 -1.16
CA ILE A 164 -6.95 5.96 -1.62
C ILE A 164 -8.47 5.78 -1.45
N THR A 165 -9.03 4.69 -1.99
CA THR A 165 -10.48 4.45 -2.09
C THR A 165 -11.12 3.96 -0.79
N ARG A 166 -10.31 3.38 0.12
CA ARG A 166 -10.78 2.61 1.29
C ARG A 166 -11.70 1.43 0.94
N ASN A 167 -11.73 1.01 -0.33
CA ASN A 167 -12.58 -0.09 -0.79
C ASN A 167 -12.01 -1.46 -0.36
N GLN A 168 -12.85 -2.28 0.26
CA GLN A 168 -12.47 -3.58 0.82
C GLN A 168 -12.22 -4.64 -0.27
N GLU A 169 -12.87 -4.56 -1.44
CA GLU A 169 -12.63 -5.45 -2.58
C GLU A 169 -11.30 -5.11 -3.27
N THR A 170 -10.93 -3.83 -3.37
CA THR A 170 -9.60 -3.41 -3.85
C THR A 170 -8.50 -3.90 -2.90
N LYS A 171 -8.78 -3.94 -1.59
CA LYS A 171 -7.88 -4.54 -0.58
C LYS A 171 -7.79 -6.07 -0.75
N GLN A 172 -8.90 -6.75 -1.04
CA GLN A 172 -8.90 -8.19 -1.35
C GLN A 172 -8.13 -8.51 -2.64
N LEU A 173 -8.26 -7.69 -3.68
CA LEU A 173 -7.48 -7.79 -4.91
C LEU A 173 -5.97 -7.69 -4.64
N ALA A 174 -5.54 -6.78 -3.76
CA ALA A 174 -4.16 -6.72 -3.31
C ALA A 174 -3.72 -8.03 -2.63
N TYR A 175 -4.51 -8.57 -1.68
CA TYR A 175 -4.19 -9.85 -1.04
C TYR A 175 -4.12 -11.02 -2.04
N HIS A 176 -4.99 -11.04 -3.06
CA HIS A 176 -4.98 -12.06 -4.12
C HIS A 176 -3.65 -12.05 -4.89
N HIS A 177 -3.22 -10.89 -5.40
CA HIS A 177 -1.91 -10.78 -6.07
C HIS A 177 -0.73 -11.07 -5.13
N ARG A 178 -0.81 -10.70 -3.84
CA ARG A 178 0.23 -11.00 -2.83
C ARG A 178 0.39 -12.51 -2.66
N GLY A 179 -0.72 -13.26 -2.59
CA GLY A 179 -0.71 -14.72 -2.49
C GLY A 179 -0.04 -15.39 -3.70
N ILE A 180 -0.39 -14.94 -4.91
CA ILE A 180 0.23 -15.43 -6.16
C ILE A 180 1.74 -15.12 -6.18
N ALA A 181 2.12 -13.89 -5.81
CA ALA A 181 3.50 -13.44 -5.78
C ALA A 181 4.35 -14.29 -4.82
N ILE A 182 3.91 -14.48 -3.58
CA ILE A 182 4.62 -15.29 -2.56
C ILE A 182 4.72 -16.76 -3.00
N GLN A 183 3.61 -17.36 -3.48
CA GLN A 183 3.60 -18.76 -3.90
C GLN A 183 4.58 -19.03 -5.05
N ARG A 184 4.66 -18.11 -6.03
CA ARG A 184 5.57 -18.24 -7.18
C ARG A 184 7.02 -17.87 -6.81
N LEU A 185 7.23 -16.89 -5.92
CA LEU A 185 8.54 -16.56 -5.36
C LEU A 185 9.18 -17.75 -4.66
N HIS A 186 8.43 -18.47 -3.80
CA HIS A 186 8.93 -19.69 -3.16
C HIS A 186 9.35 -20.77 -4.17
N LYS A 187 8.61 -20.92 -5.28
CA LYS A 187 9.00 -21.83 -6.37
C LYS A 187 10.28 -21.38 -7.07
N ALA A 188 10.43 -20.09 -7.35
CA ALA A 188 11.63 -19.54 -7.99
C ALA A 188 12.89 -19.71 -7.11
N ILE A 189 12.77 -19.52 -5.80
CA ILE A 189 13.86 -19.77 -4.82
C ILE A 189 14.29 -21.25 -4.85
N GLY A 190 13.36 -22.18 -5.03
CA GLY A 190 13.66 -23.61 -5.20
C GLY A 190 14.46 -23.96 -6.46
N THR A 191 14.56 -23.03 -7.42
CA THR A 191 15.37 -23.14 -8.65
C THR A 191 16.31 -21.94 -8.80
N PHE A 192 16.92 -21.48 -7.70
CA PHE A 192 17.80 -20.31 -7.68
C PHE A 192 18.98 -20.43 -8.66
N SER A 193 19.19 -19.41 -9.49
CA SER A 193 20.22 -19.35 -10.53
C SER A 193 20.62 -17.90 -10.86
N GLN A 194 21.64 -17.71 -11.71
CA GLN A 194 21.99 -16.39 -12.25
C GLN A 194 20.80 -15.73 -12.97
N ASP A 195 20.03 -16.49 -13.74
CA ASP A 195 18.93 -15.96 -14.58
C ASP A 195 17.73 -15.42 -13.79
N ASN A 196 17.54 -15.86 -12.54
CA ASN A 196 16.37 -15.49 -11.73
C ASN A 196 16.69 -14.79 -10.40
N CYS A 197 17.97 -14.62 -10.05
CA CYS A 197 18.38 -13.95 -8.81
C CYS A 197 17.77 -12.55 -8.68
N ASP A 198 17.85 -11.72 -9.74
CA ASP A 198 17.27 -10.38 -9.78
C ASP A 198 15.75 -10.36 -9.67
N ALA A 199 15.07 -11.36 -10.23
CA ALA A 199 13.62 -11.50 -10.09
C ALA A 199 13.23 -11.87 -8.65
N ILE A 200 13.99 -12.77 -8.02
CA ILE A 200 13.82 -13.12 -6.61
C ILE A 200 14.05 -11.90 -5.70
N LEU A 201 15.12 -11.14 -5.94
CA LEU A 201 15.40 -9.89 -5.22
C LEU A 201 14.29 -8.84 -5.43
N ALA A 202 13.91 -8.57 -6.68
CA ALA A 202 12.87 -7.60 -7.04
C ALA A 202 11.52 -7.89 -6.37
N SER A 203 11.06 -9.14 -6.44
CA SER A 203 9.81 -9.54 -5.79
C SER A 203 9.90 -9.44 -4.27
N SER A 204 11.02 -9.86 -3.68
CA SER A 204 11.23 -9.80 -2.23
C SER A 204 11.28 -8.37 -1.71
N ILE A 205 11.94 -7.45 -2.43
CA ILE A 205 11.93 -5.99 -2.15
C ILE A 205 10.49 -5.48 -2.16
N LEU A 206 9.78 -5.64 -3.29
CA LEU A 206 8.42 -5.15 -3.47
C LEU A 206 7.47 -5.67 -2.38
N LEU A 207 7.51 -6.97 -2.08
CA LEU A 207 6.66 -7.57 -1.04
C LEU A 207 7.02 -7.06 0.36
N SER A 208 8.30 -6.80 0.65
CA SER A 208 8.74 -6.33 1.97
C SER A 208 8.38 -4.85 2.25
N TRP A 209 8.30 -4.02 1.20
CA TRP A 209 7.69 -2.68 1.28
C TRP A 209 6.21 -2.74 1.69
N GLN A 210 5.51 -3.76 1.20
CA GLN A 210 4.05 -3.95 1.39
C GLN A 210 3.70 -4.78 2.63
N ALA A 211 4.69 -5.33 3.34
CA ALA A 211 4.47 -6.20 4.49
C ALA A 211 3.88 -5.41 5.67
N SER A 212 2.63 -5.76 6.01
CA SER A 212 1.87 -5.27 7.15
C SER A 212 2.32 -5.88 8.47
N GLU A 213 2.60 -7.18 8.47
CA GLU A 213 2.89 -7.98 9.66
C GLU A 213 4.39 -8.22 9.84
N TRP A 214 4.86 -8.14 11.09
CA TRP A 214 6.25 -8.42 11.46
C TRP A 214 6.77 -9.75 10.91
N GLN A 215 6.05 -10.86 11.11
CA GLN A 215 6.53 -12.20 10.72
C GLN A 215 6.70 -12.31 9.19
N SER A 216 5.77 -11.74 8.42
CA SER A 216 5.88 -11.70 6.95
C SER A 216 7.05 -10.81 6.51
N TRP A 217 7.28 -9.68 7.17
CA TRP A 217 8.38 -8.79 6.85
C TRP A 217 9.74 -9.41 7.19
N ALA A 218 9.88 -9.98 8.39
CA ALA A 218 11.11 -10.61 8.87
C ALA A 218 11.48 -11.84 8.02
N SER A 219 10.49 -12.66 7.63
CA SER A 219 10.69 -13.77 6.69
C SER A 219 11.22 -13.28 5.33
N LEU A 220 10.69 -12.17 4.79
CA LEU A 220 11.18 -11.59 3.53
C LEU A 220 12.60 -11.01 3.67
N GLN A 221 12.94 -10.37 4.79
CA GLN A 221 14.31 -9.88 5.02
C GLN A 221 15.31 -11.01 5.19
N GLN A 222 14.95 -12.07 5.91
CA GLN A 222 15.79 -13.25 6.04
C GLN A 222 15.96 -13.95 4.68
N GLY A 223 14.90 -14.02 3.87
CA GLY A 223 14.96 -14.48 2.49
C GLY A 223 15.94 -13.66 1.64
N LEU A 224 15.84 -12.32 1.67
CA LEU A 224 16.79 -11.42 1.02
C LEU A 224 18.24 -11.65 1.49
N THR A 225 18.46 -11.87 2.79
CA THR A 225 19.80 -12.16 3.34
C THR A 225 20.35 -13.47 2.81
N THR A 226 19.54 -14.54 2.83
CA THR A 226 19.94 -15.86 2.32
C THR A 226 20.28 -15.77 0.83
N VAL A 227 19.42 -15.16 0.01
CA VAL A 227 19.64 -14.99 -1.43
C VAL A 227 20.93 -14.21 -1.70
N LEU A 228 21.12 -13.05 -1.07
CA LEU A 228 22.35 -12.26 -1.23
C LEU A 228 23.59 -13.02 -0.77
N ASN A 229 23.53 -13.81 0.29
CA ASN A 229 24.68 -14.61 0.74
C ASN A 229 24.96 -15.82 -0.16
N SER A 230 23.95 -16.33 -0.88
CA SER A 230 24.07 -17.42 -1.85
C SER A 230 24.43 -16.97 -3.27
N MET A 231 24.31 -15.68 -3.61
CA MET A 231 24.73 -15.16 -4.92
C MET A 231 26.26 -15.25 -5.09
N HIS A 232 26.70 -15.82 -6.22
CA HIS A 232 28.10 -15.80 -6.61
C HIS A 232 28.61 -14.36 -6.76
N PRO A 233 29.87 -14.03 -6.36
CA PRO A 233 30.37 -12.65 -6.37
C PRO A 233 30.25 -11.92 -7.72
N SER A 234 30.41 -12.61 -8.85
CA SER A 234 30.23 -11.98 -10.17
C SER A 234 28.79 -11.51 -10.39
N TRP A 235 27.78 -12.33 -10.04
CA TRP A 235 26.36 -11.99 -10.17
C TRP A 235 26.00 -10.77 -9.31
N LYS A 236 26.63 -10.63 -8.14
CA LYS A 236 26.41 -9.46 -7.26
C LYS A 236 26.88 -8.16 -7.89
N HIS A 237 28.04 -8.19 -8.55
CA HIS A 237 28.61 -7.01 -9.19
C HIS A 237 27.92 -6.65 -10.52
N GLU A 238 27.30 -7.64 -11.18
CA GLU A 238 26.44 -7.44 -12.35
C GLU A 238 25.03 -6.94 -11.98
N SER A 239 24.51 -7.34 -10.81
CA SER A 239 23.16 -7.01 -10.34
C SER A 239 23.06 -5.64 -9.67
N GLU A 240 22.36 -4.70 -10.34
CA GLU A 240 22.00 -3.41 -9.74
C GLU A 240 21.18 -3.55 -8.44
N LEU A 241 20.36 -4.60 -8.33
CA LEU A 241 19.52 -4.84 -7.16
C LEU A 241 20.32 -5.41 -5.99
N ALA A 242 21.30 -6.28 -6.25
CA ALA A 242 22.21 -6.76 -5.22
C ALA A 242 23.07 -5.62 -4.66
N MET A 243 23.73 -4.85 -5.53
CA MET A 243 24.52 -3.68 -5.11
C MET A 243 23.68 -2.65 -4.33
N TYR A 244 22.45 -2.39 -4.78
CA TYR A 244 21.52 -1.51 -4.07
C TYR A 244 21.20 -2.04 -2.67
N LEU A 245 20.85 -3.32 -2.54
CA LEU A 245 20.55 -3.95 -1.26
C LEU A 245 21.76 -4.00 -0.32
N GLU A 246 22.95 -4.31 -0.84
CA GLU A 246 24.18 -4.33 -0.04
C GLU A 246 24.50 -2.92 0.50
N ASN A 247 24.31 -1.86 -0.29
CA ASN A 247 24.42 -0.48 0.18
C ASN A 247 23.37 -0.15 1.26
N GLN A 248 22.09 -0.47 1.04
CA GLN A 248 21.04 -0.23 2.05
C GLN A 248 21.30 -0.99 3.37
N ARG A 249 21.81 -2.22 3.28
CA ARG A 249 22.18 -3.05 4.44
C ARG A 249 23.42 -2.53 5.16
N TYR A 250 24.43 -2.06 4.43
CA TYR A 250 25.61 -1.43 5.01
C TYR A 250 25.24 -0.22 5.87
N LEU A 251 24.37 0.65 5.35
CA LEU A 251 23.85 1.83 6.05
C LEU A 251 23.07 1.45 7.33
N GLY A 252 22.33 0.35 7.32
CA GLY A 252 21.57 -0.14 8.47
C GLY A 252 22.41 -0.86 9.53
N CYS A 253 23.22 -1.84 9.12
CA CYS A 253 23.99 -2.69 10.04
C CYS A 253 25.13 -1.94 10.74
N THR A 254 25.56 -0.78 10.26
CA THR A 254 26.54 0.06 10.97
C THR A 254 25.92 0.94 12.06
N ASN A 255 24.58 0.99 12.16
CA ASN A 255 23.85 1.64 13.25
C ASN A 255 23.36 0.65 14.33
N THR A 256 23.58 -0.66 14.20
CA THR A 256 23.39 -1.61 15.32
C THR A 256 24.50 -1.40 16.36
N PRO A 257 24.21 -1.01 17.62
CA PRO A 257 25.25 -0.96 18.64
C PRO A 257 25.76 -2.37 18.92
N VAL A 258 27.09 -2.54 18.95
CA VAL A 258 27.74 -3.82 19.24
C VAL A 258 27.50 -4.18 20.71
N MET A 259 26.56 -5.09 20.95
CA MET A 259 26.28 -5.78 22.22
C MET A 259 26.08 -4.91 23.49
N SER A 260 24.82 -4.74 23.93
CA SER A 260 24.40 -5.04 25.32
C SER A 260 22.90 -4.70 25.58
N GLY A 261 22.00 -5.53 25.05
CA GLY A 261 20.56 -5.44 25.35
C GLY A 261 19.85 -4.17 24.87
N TYR A 262 18.56 -4.04 25.21
CA TYR A 262 17.70 -2.89 24.86
C TYR A 262 17.98 -1.66 25.75
N GLN A 263 19.25 -1.25 25.87
CA GLN A 263 19.60 0.04 26.44
C GLN A 263 19.62 1.08 25.32
N PHE A 264 18.48 1.76 25.14
CA PHE A 264 18.42 3.01 24.37
C PHE A 264 19.51 3.96 24.87
N GLN A 265 20.31 4.53 23.97
CA GLN A 265 21.23 5.59 24.36
C GLN A 265 20.40 6.83 24.71
N ASP A 266 20.73 7.51 25.81
CA ASP A 266 20.07 8.76 26.21
C ASP A 266 20.06 9.80 25.07
N GLU A 267 21.07 9.75 24.19
CA GLU A 267 21.18 10.57 22.99
C GLU A 267 20.06 10.34 21.96
N ASP A 268 19.54 9.12 21.81
CA ASP A 268 18.48 8.82 20.83
C ASP A 268 17.10 9.18 21.38
N LEU A 269 16.89 9.04 22.69
CA LEU A 269 15.71 9.60 23.37
C LEU A 269 15.70 11.14 23.29
N ALA A 270 16.84 11.79 23.55
CA ALA A 270 16.99 13.23 23.37
C ALA A 270 16.80 13.66 21.90
N SER A 271 17.11 12.79 20.93
CA SER A 271 16.87 13.05 19.51
C SER A 271 15.36 13.07 19.18
N LEU A 272 14.55 12.20 19.80
CA LEU A 272 13.09 12.26 19.69
C LEU A 272 12.51 13.57 20.26
N ASP A 273 12.97 14.00 21.44
CA ASP A 273 12.50 15.26 22.05
C ASP A 273 12.83 16.47 21.15
N GLN A 274 14.04 16.52 20.61
CA GLN A 274 14.45 17.56 19.66
C GLN A 274 13.57 17.55 18.40
N VAL A 275 13.26 16.37 17.84
CA VAL A 275 12.32 16.21 16.72
C VAL A 275 10.93 16.73 17.09
N MET A 276 10.39 16.39 18.26
CA MET A 276 9.05 16.87 18.65
C MET A 276 8.98 18.39 18.81
N VAL A 277 10.01 19.01 19.40
CA VAL A 277 10.11 20.48 19.54
C VAL A 277 10.24 21.15 18.17
N ALA A 278 11.07 20.60 17.28
CA ALA A 278 11.24 21.12 15.93
C ALA A 278 9.95 20.97 15.09
N LEU A 279 9.28 19.81 15.14
CA LEU A 279 7.98 19.59 14.48
C LEU A 279 6.90 20.55 15.02
N GLN A 280 6.84 20.82 16.33
CA GLN A 280 5.96 21.85 16.90
C GLN A 280 6.25 23.25 16.34
N ALA A 281 7.52 23.60 16.16
CA ALA A 281 7.91 24.89 15.60
C ALA A 281 7.56 24.99 14.10
N ILE A 282 7.84 23.95 13.32
CA ILE A 282 7.47 23.84 11.90
C ILE A 282 5.95 23.95 11.76
N GLN A 283 5.17 23.21 12.57
CA GLN A 283 3.70 23.26 12.53
C GLN A 283 3.17 24.69 12.69
N LYS A 284 3.64 25.42 13.70
CA LYS A 284 3.23 26.82 13.94
C LYS A 284 3.56 27.74 12.76
N ARG A 285 4.73 27.55 12.13
CA ARG A 285 5.18 28.32 10.96
C ARG A 285 4.42 27.95 9.67
N SER A 286 3.90 26.73 9.57
CA SER A 286 3.06 26.26 8.46
C SER A 286 1.58 26.63 8.57
N SER A 287 1.17 27.44 9.57
CA SER A 287 -0.23 27.81 9.83
C SER A 287 -0.97 28.50 8.67
N HIS A 288 -0.25 29.10 7.73
CA HIS A 288 -0.80 29.70 6.52
C HIS A 288 -1.30 28.66 5.48
N ASN A 289 -0.78 27.44 5.51
CA ASN A 289 -1.21 26.33 4.66
C ASN A 289 -1.84 25.23 5.54
N HIS A 290 -3.17 25.14 5.51
CA HIS A 290 -3.94 24.22 6.35
C HIS A 290 -3.53 22.75 6.17
N ASP A 291 -3.18 22.32 4.95
CA ASP A 291 -2.77 20.95 4.69
C ASP A 291 -1.36 20.66 5.20
N HIS A 292 -0.41 21.57 5.04
CA HIS A 292 0.92 21.44 5.63
C HIS A 292 0.85 21.42 7.17
N TYR A 293 0.07 22.33 7.77
CA TYR A 293 -0.20 22.39 9.22
C TYR A 293 -0.77 21.06 9.75
N ARG A 294 -1.76 20.50 9.03
CA ARG A 294 -2.41 19.23 9.36
C ARG A 294 -1.44 18.06 9.26
N ARG A 295 -0.63 17.97 8.20
CA ARG A 295 0.35 16.89 8.01
C ARG A 295 1.43 16.87 9.08
N ILE A 296 1.99 18.02 9.44
CA ILE A 296 2.96 18.09 10.54
C ILE A 296 2.28 17.74 11.88
N GLY A 297 1.01 18.11 12.07
CA GLY A 297 0.22 17.69 13.23
C GLY A 297 0.02 16.17 13.32
N GLU A 298 -0.33 15.51 12.22
CA GLU A 298 -0.46 14.05 12.12
C GLU A 298 0.86 13.34 12.46
N LEU A 299 2.00 13.84 11.94
CA LEU A 299 3.33 13.30 12.21
C LEU A 299 3.77 13.52 13.67
N LEU A 300 3.57 14.71 14.19
CA LEU A 300 3.92 15.10 15.56
C LEU A 300 3.13 14.29 16.60
N GLU A 301 1.84 14.07 16.35
CA GLU A 301 1.00 13.27 17.25
C GLU A 301 1.35 11.78 17.19
N PHE A 302 1.76 11.28 16.02
CA PHE A 302 2.35 9.95 15.87
C PHE A 302 3.63 9.79 16.70
N VAL A 303 4.59 10.74 16.60
CA VAL A 303 5.84 10.67 17.37
C VAL A 303 5.59 10.69 18.89
N ARG A 304 4.66 11.53 19.38
CA ARG A 304 4.27 11.55 20.82
C ARG A 304 3.76 10.20 21.31
N HIS A 305 2.81 9.62 20.59
CA HIS A 305 2.23 8.32 20.95
C HIS A 305 3.30 7.22 20.94
N PHE A 306 4.18 7.25 19.93
CA PHE A 306 5.26 6.29 19.79
C PHE A 306 6.29 6.40 20.94
N GLN A 307 6.71 7.63 21.30
CA GLN A 307 7.64 7.87 22.40
C GLN A 307 7.07 7.44 23.76
N ARG A 308 5.80 7.77 24.06
CA ARG A 308 5.16 7.44 25.34
C ARG A 308 5.14 5.93 25.60
N ASP A 309 4.92 5.15 24.56
CA ASP A 309 4.78 3.69 24.64
C ASP A 309 6.12 2.98 24.30
N LEU A 310 7.24 3.70 24.12
CA LEU A 310 8.50 3.17 23.54
C LEU A 310 9.15 2.07 24.39
N LEU A 311 9.27 2.32 25.71
CA LEU A 311 9.98 1.43 26.65
C LEU A 311 9.21 0.13 26.98
N SER A 312 7.95 0.01 26.56
CA SER A 312 7.09 -1.14 26.85
C SER A 312 6.79 -2.02 25.62
N GLN A 313 7.33 -1.69 24.46
CA GLN A 313 7.09 -2.41 23.20
C GLN A 313 8.10 -3.54 22.98
N THR A 314 7.60 -4.71 22.57
CA THR A 314 8.45 -5.71 21.89
C THR A 314 8.72 -5.28 20.44
N PRO A 315 9.72 -5.87 19.75
CA PRO A 315 9.96 -5.61 18.34
C PRO A 315 8.70 -5.75 17.47
N GLU A 316 7.94 -6.83 17.65
CA GLU A 316 6.66 -7.08 16.98
C GLU A 316 5.71 -5.89 17.13
N GLN A 317 5.57 -5.39 18.36
CA GLN A 317 4.65 -4.29 18.67
C GLN A 317 5.13 -2.97 18.09
N ALA A 318 6.44 -2.68 18.17
CA ALA A 318 7.03 -1.50 17.54
C ALA A 318 6.93 -1.55 16.01
N PHE A 319 7.04 -2.72 15.38
CA PHE A 319 6.79 -2.89 13.94
C PHE A 319 5.36 -2.48 13.56
N GLU A 320 4.36 -3.02 14.25
CA GLU A 320 2.96 -2.71 14.02
C GLU A 320 2.65 -1.23 14.31
N ARG A 321 3.25 -0.66 15.37
CA ARG A 321 3.15 0.77 15.68
C ARG A 321 3.78 1.67 14.62
N MET A 322 4.83 1.23 13.90
CA MET A 322 5.44 1.98 12.79
C MET A 322 4.65 1.94 11.47
N GLN A 323 3.62 1.09 11.35
CA GLN A 323 2.84 0.94 10.11
C GLN A 323 2.22 2.25 9.55
N PRO A 324 1.72 3.21 10.35
CA PRO A 324 1.24 4.49 9.84
C PRO A 324 2.34 5.29 9.13
N LEU A 325 3.53 5.39 9.75
CA LEU A 325 4.68 6.08 9.16
C LEU A 325 5.14 5.36 7.89
N ARG A 326 5.32 4.03 7.92
CA ARG A 326 5.66 3.23 6.73
C ARG A 326 4.72 3.53 5.55
N ARG A 327 3.40 3.60 5.78
CA ARG A 327 2.41 3.94 4.74
C ARG A 327 2.56 5.38 4.25
N TRP A 328 2.86 6.34 5.14
CA TRP A 328 3.12 7.73 4.74
C TRP A 328 4.38 7.84 3.88
N LEU A 329 5.50 7.21 4.24
CA LEU A 329 6.76 7.29 3.46
C LEU A 329 6.60 6.82 2.00
N PHE A 330 5.68 5.90 1.72
CA PHE A 330 5.39 5.40 0.38
C PHE A 330 4.30 6.18 -0.37
N TRP A 331 3.17 6.49 0.29
CA TRP A 331 1.96 7.00 -0.37
C TRP A 331 1.67 8.48 -0.14
N LEU A 332 2.30 9.12 0.85
CA LEU A 332 2.17 10.56 1.04
C LEU A 332 2.89 11.39 -0.04
N PRO A 333 4.11 11.04 -0.53
CA PRO A 333 4.77 11.83 -1.57
C PRO A 333 3.95 11.97 -2.86
N PRO A 334 3.40 10.90 -3.48
CA PRO A 334 2.55 11.05 -4.67
C PRO A 334 1.25 11.82 -4.38
N ALA A 335 0.70 11.75 -3.16
CA ALA A 335 -0.52 12.44 -2.78
C ALA A 335 -0.33 13.96 -2.57
N MET A 336 0.88 14.38 -2.17
CA MET A 336 1.25 15.79 -1.95
C MET A 336 1.91 16.43 -3.18
N LEU A 337 2.75 15.69 -3.92
CA LEU A 337 3.47 16.20 -5.09
C LEU A 337 2.58 16.16 -6.35
N ARG A 338 1.39 16.76 -6.29
CA ARG A 338 0.45 16.81 -7.42
C ARG A 338 0.98 17.66 -8.57
N PRO A 339 0.60 17.41 -9.84
CA PRO A 339 1.09 18.17 -10.99
C PRO A 339 0.93 19.69 -10.87
N GLU A 340 -0.18 20.15 -10.28
CA GLU A 340 -0.52 21.56 -10.10
C GLU A 340 0.10 22.18 -8.83
N ASP A 341 0.34 21.37 -7.78
CA ASP A 341 0.63 21.84 -6.41
C ASP A 341 2.03 21.47 -5.87
N ALA A 342 2.92 20.84 -6.64
CA ALA A 342 4.24 20.42 -6.13
C ALA A 342 5.22 21.59 -5.94
N ASP A 343 4.97 22.33 -4.87
CA ASP A 343 5.78 23.43 -4.39
C ASP A 343 6.96 22.96 -3.52
N VAL A 344 7.87 23.90 -3.26
CA VAL A 344 8.98 23.72 -2.31
C VAL A 344 8.50 23.47 -0.88
N GLY A 345 7.32 23.99 -0.52
CA GLY A 345 6.68 23.75 0.76
C GLY A 345 6.40 22.25 0.95
N SER A 346 5.63 21.64 0.06
CA SER A 346 5.28 20.22 0.12
C SER A 346 6.50 19.30 0.16
N LEU A 347 7.56 19.60 -0.60
CA LEU A 347 8.84 18.89 -0.52
C LEU A 347 9.46 18.98 0.89
N SER A 348 9.54 20.20 1.46
CA SER A 348 10.11 20.40 2.80
C SER A 348 9.27 19.77 3.93
N ILE A 349 7.95 19.63 3.75
CA ILE A 349 7.07 18.90 4.67
C ILE A 349 7.31 17.39 4.57
N LEU A 350 7.43 16.83 3.35
CA LEU A 350 7.74 15.41 3.15
C LEU A 350 9.11 15.03 3.74
N ALA A 351 10.10 15.91 3.66
CA ALA A 351 11.40 15.69 4.31
C ALA A 351 11.30 15.49 5.83
N GLN A 352 10.27 16.04 6.51
CA GLN A 352 10.05 15.79 7.93
C GLN A 352 9.62 14.34 8.20
N PHE A 353 8.75 13.78 7.36
CA PHE A 353 8.33 12.38 7.47
C PHE A 353 9.52 11.43 7.26
N PHE A 354 10.32 11.67 6.22
CA PHE A 354 11.57 10.92 5.99
C PHE A 354 12.55 11.08 7.17
N GLY A 355 12.71 12.29 7.72
CA GLY A 355 13.55 12.55 8.88
C GLY A 355 13.12 11.75 10.13
N VAL A 356 11.82 11.71 10.43
CA VAL A 356 11.29 10.83 11.50
C VAL A 356 11.56 9.36 11.20
N GLY A 357 11.45 8.93 9.93
CA GLY A 357 11.84 7.58 9.50
C GLY A 357 13.28 7.22 9.86
N VAL A 358 14.23 8.13 9.65
CA VAL A 358 15.65 7.96 10.00
C VAL A 358 15.88 7.92 11.52
N VAL A 359 15.14 8.71 12.30
CA VAL A 359 15.29 8.71 13.77
C VAL A 359 14.71 7.44 14.41
N LEU A 360 13.57 6.95 13.92
CA LEU A 360 12.98 5.70 14.43
C LEU A 360 13.81 4.46 14.04
N ASP A 361 14.48 4.49 12.88
CA ASP A 361 15.41 3.45 12.44
C ASP A 361 16.55 3.22 13.45
N SER A 362 17.13 4.30 14.00
CA SER A 362 18.18 4.19 15.03
C SER A 362 17.71 3.68 16.39
N LEU A 363 16.41 3.78 16.71
CA LEU A 363 15.86 3.26 17.98
C LEU A 363 15.64 1.75 17.96
N PHE A 364 15.47 1.17 16.77
CA PHE A 364 15.19 -0.24 16.60
C PHE A 364 15.96 -0.83 15.41
N PRO A 365 17.29 -0.95 15.52
CA PRO A 365 18.11 -1.42 14.40
C PRO A 365 17.78 -2.88 14.01
N ASP A 366 17.36 -3.72 14.99
CA ASP A 366 16.92 -5.10 14.78
C ASP A 366 15.55 -5.22 14.06
N LEU A 367 14.73 -4.17 14.09
CA LEU A 367 13.42 -4.12 13.42
C LEU A 367 13.48 -3.83 11.93
N GLY A 368 14.69 -3.66 11.39
CA GLY A 368 14.93 -3.44 9.97
C GLY A 368 15.68 -2.17 9.65
N GLY A 369 16.81 -1.94 10.32
CA GLY A 369 17.71 -0.82 10.06
C GLY A 369 18.14 -0.65 8.59
N ALA A 370 17.93 -1.66 7.73
CA ALA A 370 18.17 -1.57 6.29
C ALA A 370 17.03 -0.90 5.47
N TYR A 371 15.87 -0.59 6.07
CA TYR A 371 14.63 -0.30 5.32
C TYR A 371 13.86 0.97 5.71
N LEU A 372 14.04 1.56 6.90
CA LEU A 372 13.36 2.82 7.25
C LEU A 372 14.29 4.02 7.08
N GLY A 373 15.45 3.98 7.73
CA GLY A 373 16.46 5.03 7.67
C GLY A 373 17.12 5.10 6.30
N PRO A 374 17.76 4.03 5.80
CA PRO A 374 18.50 4.06 4.54
C PRO A 374 17.65 4.45 3.33
N LEU A 375 16.39 3.97 3.26
CA LEU A 375 15.44 4.36 2.20
C LEU A 375 15.01 5.84 2.30
N SER A 376 15.05 6.43 3.50
CA SER A 376 14.67 7.82 3.75
C SER A 376 15.80 8.83 3.51
N LEU A 377 17.08 8.41 3.56
CA LEU A 377 18.23 9.30 3.36
C LEU A 377 18.22 9.95 1.96
N GLY A 378 18.11 9.13 0.90
CA GLY A 378 18.13 9.60 -0.50
C GLY A 378 17.07 10.68 -0.80
N PRO A 379 15.79 10.45 -0.46
CA PRO A 379 14.75 11.46 -0.57
C PRO A 379 15.05 12.77 0.16
N ILE A 380 15.60 12.75 1.38
CA ILE A 380 15.95 13.99 2.11
C ILE A 380 17.05 14.77 1.37
N GLU A 381 18.10 14.08 0.92
CA GLU A 381 19.23 14.70 0.22
C GLU A 381 18.80 15.30 -1.13
N GLU A 382 17.95 14.60 -1.87
CA GLU A 382 17.40 15.11 -3.14
C GLU A 382 16.46 16.31 -2.91
N ILE A 383 15.55 16.22 -1.94
CA ILE A 383 14.66 17.34 -1.57
C ILE A 383 15.49 18.58 -1.22
N TYR A 384 16.53 18.42 -0.41
CA TYR A 384 17.43 19.52 -0.06
C TYR A 384 18.12 20.10 -1.31
N ARG A 385 18.66 19.24 -2.19
CA ARG A 385 19.31 19.65 -3.44
C ARG A 385 18.36 20.46 -4.34
N LEU A 386 17.10 20.04 -4.47
CA LEU A 386 16.09 20.76 -5.24
C LEU A 386 15.73 22.12 -4.62
N ILE A 387 15.51 22.19 -3.30
CA ILE A 387 15.18 23.44 -2.61
C ILE A 387 16.35 24.43 -2.69
N VAL A 388 17.59 23.99 -2.51
CA VAL A 388 18.80 24.82 -2.69
C VAL A 388 18.91 25.30 -4.14
N SER A 389 18.70 24.43 -5.13
CA SER A 389 18.72 24.81 -6.54
C SER A 389 17.62 25.84 -6.89
N ARG A 390 16.47 25.79 -6.21
CA ARG A 390 15.42 26.81 -6.33
C ARG A 390 15.82 28.11 -5.66
N SER A 391 16.35 28.06 -4.44
CA SER A 391 16.84 29.23 -3.67
C SER A 391 17.93 30.00 -4.44
N ALA A 392 18.85 29.29 -5.10
CA ALA A 392 19.88 29.91 -5.94
C ALA A 392 19.34 30.64 -7.19
N ARG A 393 18.14 30.26 -7.67
CA ARG A 393 17.46 30.90 -8.82
C ARG A 393 16.53 32.04 -8.41
N ASP A 394 15.94 31.94 -7.22
CA ASP A 394 14.93 32.86 -6.70
C ASP A 394 15.14 33.10 -5.19
N PRO A 395 16.22 33.81 -4.80
CA PRO A 395 16.66 33.88 -3.41
C PRO A 395 15.78 34.77 -2.52
N PHE A 396 14.96 35.63 -3.10
CA PHE A 396 14.07 36.54 -2.36
C PHE A 396 12.66 35.98 -2.14
N ASN A 397 12.39 34.77 -2.63
CA ASN A 397 11.10 34.12 -2.49
C ASN A 397 10.86 33.61 -1.06
N PRO A 398 9.81 34.09 -0.36
CA PRO A 398 9.59 33.78 1.04
C PRO A 398 9.23 32.31 1.26
N GLU A 399 8.56 31.66 0.31
CA GLU A 399 8.20 30.24 0.39
C GLU A 399 9.44 29.35 0.26
N VAL A 400 10.36 29.72 -0.63
CA VAL A 400 11.62 29.00 -0.84
C VAL A 400 12.54 29.15 0.38
N GLN A 401 12.60 30.34 0.99
CA GLN A 401 13.35 30.55 2.23
C GLN A 401 12.71 29.85 3.43
N LEU A 402 11.38 29.81 3.52
CA LEU A 402 10.67 29.05 4.52
C LEU A 402 10.96 27.55 4.40
N ALA A 403 10.79 26.99 3.20
CA ALA A 403 11.09 25.59 2.89
C ALA A 403 12.55 25.23 3.18
N LEU A 404 13.51 26.10 2.84
CA LEU A 404 14.92 25.90 3.15
C LEU A 404 15.17 25.82 4.66
N SER A 405 14.54 26.69 5.46
CA SER A 405 14.64 26.65 6.93
C SER A 405 13.94 25.44 7.57
N PHE A 406 13.01 24.78 6.87
CA PHE A 406 12.43 23.52 7.33
C PHE A 406 13.37 22.33 7.06
N MET A 407 14.36 22.47 6.16
CA MET A 407 15.34 21.42 5.89
C MET A 407 16.43 21.29 6.96
N ASP A 408 16.55 22.24 7.89
CA ASP A 408 17.59 22.19 8.94
C ASP A 408 17.49 20.92 9.81
N LEU A 409 16.28 20.53 10.23
CA LEU A 409 16.06 19.30 11.01
C LEU A 409 16.38 18.02 10.19
N PRO A 410 15.77 17.76 9.01
CA PRO A 410 16.12 16.60 8.20
C PRO A 410 17.60 16.50 7.85
N ARG A 411 18.27 17.63 7.56
CA ARG A 411 19.73 17.65 7.30
C ARG A 411 20.55 17.27 8.52
N HIS A 412 20.20 17.79 9.71
CA HIS A 412 20.89 17.44 10.94
C HIS A 412 20.73 15.94 11.25
N ILE A 413 19.54 15.39 11.05
CA ILE A 413 19.25 13.96 11.18
C ILE A 413 20.11 13.13 10.22
N VAL A 414 20.15 13.48 8.92
CA VAL A 414 20.99 12.79 7.93
C VAL A 414 22.48 12.88 8.30
N ALA A 415 22.95 14.04 8.75
CA ALA A 415 24.34 14.23 9.17
C ALA A 415 24.69 13.37 10.39
N LYS A 416 23.82 13.33 11.43
CA LYS A 416 24.00 12.48 12.63
C LYS A 416 23.98 10.99 12.27
N TYR A 417 23.08 10.57 11.37
CA TYR A 417 23.03 9.20 10.89
C TYR A 417 24.32 8.84 10.14
N LYS A 418 24.80 9.70 9.23
CA LYS A 418 26.04 9.47 8.48
C LYS A 418 27.32 9.52 9.34
N SER A 419 27.37 10.35 10.37
CA SER A 419 28.55 10.37 11.26
C SER A 419 28.72 9.08 12.06
N ARG A 420 27.63 8.36 12.38
CA ARG A 420 27.70 7.04 13.01
C ARG A 420 28.32 5.98 12.09
N LEU A 421 28.10 6.09 10.78
CA LEU A 421 28.71 5.18 9.77
C LEU A 421 30.23 5.31 9.70
N GLN A 422 30.76 6.53 9.84
CA GLN A 422 32.19 6.84 9.62
C GLN A 422 33.14 6.25 10.68
N TRP A 423 32.60 5.79 11.81
CA TRP A 423 33.37 5.11 12.86
C TRP A 423 33.44 3.58 12.65
N SER A 424 32.89 3.05 11.55
CA SER A 424 33.01 1.64 11.17
C SER A 424 34.42 1.32 10.61
N PRO A 425 35.11 0.26 11.08
CA PRO A 425 36.51 -0.01 10.74
C PRO A 425 36.75 -0.64 9.35
N ARG A 426 35.83 -0.47 8.39
CA ARG A 426 36.03 -0.88 6.99
C ARG A 426 35.93 0.34 6.07
N THR A 427 36.84 0.39 5.10
CA THR A 427 36.97 1.51 4.15
C THR A 427 35.66 1.83 3.46
N SER A 428 35.21 3.07 3.64
CA SER A 428 34.06 3.63 2.92
C SER A 428 34.24 3.46 1.41
N ILE A 429 33.26 2.83 0.76
CA ILE A 429 33.09 2.96 -0.68
C ILE A 429 32.29 4.24 -0.92
N ASP A 430 32.93 5.38 -0.66
CA ASP A 430 32.50 6.68 -1.16
C ASP A 430 32.78 6.71 -2.67
N HIS A 431 31.96 5.97 -3.41
CA HIS A 431 31.77 6.20 -4.83
C HIS A 431 30.53 7.05 -4.98
N TYR A 432 30.76 8.35 -5.12
CA TYR A 432 29.80 9.26 -5.73
C TYR A 432 29.68 8.91 -7.21
N SER A 433 29.12 7.73 -7.50
CA SER A 433 28.72 7.37 -8.85
C SER A 433 27.71 8.42 -9.29
N PRO A 434 27.93 9.10 -10.45
CA PRO A 434 26.86 9.89 -11.02
C PRO A 434 25.64 8.99 -11.16
N ALA A 435 24.45 9.52 -10.85
CA ALA A 435 23.21 8.75 -10.98
C ALA A 435 23.19 8.12 -12.38
N PRO A 436 22.99 6.79 -12.51
CA PRO A 436 22.97 6.14 -13.81
C PRO A 436 21.95 6.86 -14.71
N PRO A 437 22.21 6.94 -16.03
CA PRO A 437 21.27 7.58 -16.95
C PRO A 437 19.89 6.98 -16.71
N SER A 438 18.88 7.84 -16.59
CA SER A 438 17.53 7.40 -16.21
C SER A 438 17.11 6.18 -17.03
N PRO A 439 16.50 5.14 -16.44
CA PRO A 439 15.95 4.04 -17.22
C PRO A 439 14.88 4.50 -18.23
N TYR A 440 14.41 5.75 -18.15
CA TYR A 440 13.55 6.43 -19.12
C TYR A 440 14.28 7.31 -20.16
N HIS A 441 15.62 7.28 -20.25
CA HIS A 441 16.40 8.27 -21.02
C HIS A 441 16.05 8.35 -22.53
N ASN A 442 15.59 7.24 -23.12
CA ASN A 442 15.33 7.12 -24.55
C ASN A 442 14.20 8.02 -25.10
N ALA A 443 13.53 8.82 -24.27
CA ALA A 443 12.39 9.66 -24.66
C ALA A 443 12.68 11.18 -24.75
N HIS A 444 13.88 11.66 -24.37
CA HIS A 444 14.09 13.10 -24.12
C HIS A 444 14.48 13.98 -25.34
N ASP A 445 14.66 13.42 -26.54
CA ASP A 445 15.12 14.20 -27.70
C ASP A 445 14.05 15.06 -28.41
N TYR A 446 12.77 14.93 -28.06
CA TYR A 446 11.71 15.80 -28.59
C TYR A 446 11.51 17.07 -27.75
N ARG A 447 12.54 17.94 -27.73
CA ARG A 447 12.31 19.35 -27.38
C ARG A 447 11.57 20.05 -28.53
N LEU A 448 10.48 20.74 -28.18
CA LEU A 448 9.80 21.69 -29.05
C LEU A 448 10.76 22.80 -29.49
N ALA A 449 11.33 22.65 -30.68
CA ALA A 449 11.94 23.77 -31.39
C ALA A 449 10.80 24.71 -31.83
N SER A 450 10.75 25.90 -31.25
CA SER A 450 9.84 26.96 -31.66
C SER A 450 10.20 27.40 -33.09
N SER A 451 9.54 26.79 -34.07
CA SER A 451 9.61 27.16 -35.49
C SER A 451 8.20 27.24 -36.07
N SER A 452 7.94 28.34 -36.77
CA SER A 452 6.61 28.73 -37.23
C SER A 452 6.40 28.37 -38.70
N SER A 453 5.58 27.35 -38.98
CA SER A 453 4.68 27.26 -40.16
C SER A 453 3.86 25.96 -40.15
N PRO A 454 2.66 25.93 -40.77
CA PRO A 454 1.73 24.81 -40.66
C PRO A 454 1.91 23.74 -41.75
N SER A 455 1.13 22.66 -41.61
CA SER A 455 0.87 21.59 -42.60
C SER A 455 1.83 20.40 -42.63
N SER A 456 1.65 19.47 -41.68
CA SER A 456 1.66 18.02 -41.95
C SER A 456 0.90 17.29 -40.84
N ALA A 457 0.08 16.31 -41.22
CA ALA A 457 -0.77 15.55 -40.30
C ALA A 457 0.03 14.49 -39.55
N SER A 458 0.70 14.89 -38.47
CA SER A 458 1.21 13.95 -37.46
C SER A 458 0.07 13.51 -36.56
N ALA A 459 0.03 12.23 -36.18
CA ALA A 459 -1.00 11.68 -35.30
C ALA A 459 -1.05 12.44 -33.97
N THR A 460 -2.17 13.14 -33.73
CA THR A 460 -2.40 13.86 -32.47
C THR A 460 -2.50 12.84 -31.34
N TYR A 461 -1.45 12.73 -30.53
CA TYR A 461 -1.52 12.00 -29.27
C TYR A 461 -2.64 12.59 -28.41
N ALA A 462 -3.43 11.73 -27.77
CA ALA A 462 -4.41 12.19 -26.79
C ALA A 462 -3.70 12.99 -25.69
N PRO A 463 -4.30 14.08 -25.18
CA PRO A 463 -3.71 14.84 -24.08
C PRO A 463 -3.50 13.92 -22.88
N TYR A 464 -2.27 13.93 -22.34
CA TYR A 464 -1.87 13.14 -21.19
C TYR A 464 -2.80 13.41 -19.99
N THR A 465 -3.53 12.39 -19.56
CA THR A 465 -4.34 12.44 -18.35
C THR A 465 -3.50 11.89 -17.19
N PRO A 466 -3.18 12.70 -16.14
CA PRO A 466 -2.47 12.18 -14.99
C PRO A 466 -3.26 11.03 -14.34
N PRO A 467 -2.60 9.95 -13.84
CA PRO A 467 -3.27 8.81 -13.19
C PRO A 467 -4.10 9.15 -11.93
N LEU A 468 -4.06 10.41 -11.51
CA LEU A 468 -4.75 11.01 -10.38
C LEU A 468 -5.52 12.27 -10.81
N GLN A 469 -6.48 12.16 -11.73
CA GLN A 469 -7.65 13.05 -11.66
C GLN A 469 -8.40 12.73 -10.36
N SER A 470 -8.02 13.44 -9.30
CA SER A 470 -8.55 13.24 -7.95
C SER A 470 -9.75 14.16 -7.74
N PRO A 471 -10.88 13.70 -7.17
CA PRO A 471 -11.89 14.62 -6.66
C PRO A 471 -11.29 15.54 -5.58
N PRO A 472 -11.82 16.76 -5.39
CA PRO A 472 -11.28 17.71 -4.45
C PRO A 472 -11.30 17.14 -3.03
N ALA A 473 -10.16 17.25 -2.34
CA ALA A 473 -9.98 16.93 -0.93
C ALA A 473 -10.78 15.72 -0.41
N VAL A 474 -10.46 14.50 -0.87
CA VAL A 474 -10.75 13.31 -0.04
C VAL A 474 -10.08 13.55 1.30
N THR A 475 -10.88 13.69 2.36
CA THR A 475 -10.40 13.78 3.73
C THR A 475 -9.58 12.53 4.01
N ILE A 476 -8.25 12.63 3.96
CA ILE A 476 -7.34 11.53 4.30
C ILE A 476 -7.45 11.34 5.80
N ALA A 477 -8.48 10.59 6.20
CA ALA A 477 -8.83 10.35 7.57
C ALA A 477 -7.68 9.62 8.27
N SER A 478 -7.34 10.12 9.45
CA SER A 478 -6.39 9.52 10.39
C SER A 478 -6.73 8.05 10.64
N PRO A 479 -5.75 7.20 10.96
CA PRO A 479 -6.06 5.87 11.48
C PRO A 479 -6.89 6.01 12.75
N GLN A 480 -8.12 5.47 12.74
CA GLN A 480 -8.85 5.30 13.98
C GLN A 480 -8.12 4.23 14.81
N PHE A 481 -7.69 4.61 16.01
CA PHE A 481 -7.26 3.65 17.02
C PHE A 481 -8.52 2.95 17.53
N ASP A 482 -8.73 1.69 17.13
CA ASP A 482 -9.80 0.86 17.69
C ASP A 482 -9.52 0.59 19.17
N VAL A 483 -10.19 1.34 20.04
CA VAL A 483 -10.27 1.04 21.47
C VAL A 483 -11.53 0.20 21.69
N THR A 484 -11.35 -1.09 21.93
CA THR A 484 -12.42 -1.97 22.40
C THR A 484 -12.93 -1.50 23.76
N GLY A 485 -14.13 -0.93 23.78
CA GLY A 485 -14.77 -0.39 24.99
C GLY A 485 -16.28 -0.37 24.87
N SER A 486 -16.92 -1.49 25.20
CA SER A 486 -18.38 -1.61 25.25
C SER A 486 -18.98 -0.66 26.28
N TYR A 487 -19.79 0.34 25.90
CA TYR A 487 -21.01 0.77 26.63
C TYR A 487 -21.94 1.57 25.71
N VAL A 488 -23.24 1.28 25.76
CA VAL A 488 -24.27 1.91 24.93
C VAL A 488 -24.91 3.08 25.67
N THR A 489 -24.91 4.27 25.07
CA THR A 489 -25.86 5.36 25.37
C THR A 489 -26.20 6.14 24.11
N ALA A 490 -27.48 6.46 23.91
CA ALA A 490 -27.99 7.12 22.71
C ALA A 490 -28.08 8.65 22.87
N PRO A 491 -27.84 9.44 21.80
CA PRO A 491 -28.08 10.88 21.80
C PRO A 491 -29.50 11.23 21.31
N PRO A 492 -30.07 12.37 21.76
CA PRO A 492 -31.41 12.81 21.38
C PRO A 492 -31.45 13.57 20.04
N SER A 493 -32.66 13.67 19.50
CA SER A 493 -33.02 14.41 18.28
C SER A 493 -32.74 15.91 18.34
N SER A 494 -32.33 16.52 17.20
CA SER A 494 -33.05 17.66 16.58
C SER A 494 -32.50 18.13 15.23
N GLN A 495 -33.45 18.38 14.32
CA GLN A 495 -33.46 19.38 13.23
C GLN A 495 -32.55 19.23 12.01
N ALA A 496 -33.20 19.28 10.84
CA ALA A 496 -32.62 19.26 9.50
C ALA A 496 -32.95 20.56 8.75
N LEU A 497 -32.02 21.04 7.93
CA LEU A 497 -32.22 22.14 6.99
C LEU A 497 -31.32 21.95 5.76
N TYR A 498 -31.87 21.47 4.63
CA TYR A 498 -31.50 21.83 3.25
C TYR A 498 -32.63 21.37 2.29
N PRO A 499 -32.93 22.11 1.19
CA PRO A 499 -34.05 21.85 0.28
C PRO A 499 -33.67 20.92 -0.90
N PRO A 500 -34.63 20.44 -1.73
CA PRO A 500 -34.42 19.28 -2.60
C PRO A 500 -33.90 19.59 -4.01
N SER A 501 -33.22 18.60 -4.59
CA SER A 501 -32.85 18.59 -6.02
C SER A 501 -34.08 18.40 -6.94
N PRO A 502 -34.12 19.01 -8.15
CA PRO A 502 -35.22 18.86 -9.08
C PRO A 502 -35.33 17.44 -9.68
N GLY A 503 -36.56 17.00 -9.93
CA GLY A 503 -36.84 15.66 -10.49
C GLY A 503 -36.71 15.56 -12.01
N LEU A 504 -36.53 14.33 -12.48
CA LEU A 504 -36.53 13.95 -13.90
C LEU A 504 -37.89 14.24 -14.56
N LEU A 505 -37.85 14.80 -15.77
CA LEU A 505 -39.02 14.98 -16.64
C LEU A 505 -38.97 14.00 -17.83
N SER A 506 -39.95 13.09 -17.81
CA SER A 506 -40.77 12.60 -18.91
C SER A 506 -40.23 12.59 -20.35
N ASP A 507 -40.11 11.38 -20.87
CA ASP A 507 -40.13 11.00 -22.30
C ASP A 507 -41.48 11.35 -22.99
N PRO A 508 -41.46 11.62 -24.31
CA PRO A 508 -42.59 11.34 -25.19
C PRO A 508 -42.20 10.48 -26.42
N ARG A 509 -42.59 9.21 -26.37
CA ARG A 509 -42.99 8.31 -27.48
C ARG A 509 -43.10 8.92 -28.90
N GLU A 510 -42.51 8.22 -29.87
CA GLU A 510 -43.14 7.95 -31.17
C GLU A 510 -43.05 6.44 -31.50
N ASP A 511 -43.88 5.99 -32.43
CA ASP A 511 -44.44 4.62 -32.48
C ASP A 511 -43.91 3.75 -33.65
N LEU A 512 -44.03 2.42 -33.44
CA LEU A 512 -44.22 1.35 -34.45
C LEU A 512 -43.16 1.06 -35.53
N SER A 513 -42.61 -0.17 -35.49
CA SER A 513 -43.02 -1.21 -36.45
C SER A 513 -42.57 -2.62 -36.02
N ASP A 514 -43.48 -3.59 -36.12
CA ASP A 514 -43.23 -5.01 -35.83
C ASP A 514 -42.42 -5.70 -36.94
N TYR A 515 -41.56 -6.65 -36.55
CA TYR A 515 -41.47 -7.94 -37.25
C TYR A 515 -40.97 -9.03 -36.29
N SER A 516 -41.76 -10.08 -36.14
CA SER A 516 -41.46 -11.23 -35.29
C SER A 516 -40.91 -12.39 -36.10
N HIS A 517 -39.82 -13.01 -35.65
CA HIS A 517 -39.48 -14.38 -36.03
C HIS A 517 -38.86 -15.16 -34.87
N THR A 518 -39.38 -16.37 -34.69
CA THR A 518 -39.03 -17.33 -33.65
C THR A 518 -37.78 -18.14 -34.01
N GLY A 519 -36.82 -18.23 -33.09
CA GLY A 519 -35.67 -19.14 -33.16
C GLY A 519 -35.39 -19.71 -31.77
N SER A 520 -35.17 -21.02 -31.66
CA SER A 520 -35.26 -21.76 -30.39
C SER A 520 -33.92 -22.40 -29.99
N LEU A 521 -33.69 -22.48 -28.66
CA LEU A 521 -32.73 -23.35 -27.95
C LEU A 521 -31.22 -23.20 -28.26
N GLN A 522 -30.44 -22.77 -27.27
CA GLN A 522 -29.83 -23.68 -26.28
C GLN A 522 -29.21 -22.89 -25.11
N HIS A 523 -29.37 -23.39 -23.88
CA HIS A 523 -28.84 -22.77 -22.65
C HIS A 523 -28.22 -23.83 -21.74
N SER A 524 -27.21 -23.40 -20.96
CA SER A 524 -26.67 -24.02 -19.74
C SER A 524 -25.61 -25.14 -19.89
N PRO A 525 -24.75 -25.40 -18.87
CA PRO A 525 -24.72 -24.78 -17.53
C PRO A 525 -23.39 -24.14 -17.08
N LEU A 526 -23.47 -23.40 -15.96
CA LEU A 526 -22.35 -22.86 -15.18
C LEU A 526 -21.66 -23.95 -14.34
N PHE A 527 -20.41 -23.70 -13.91
CA PHE A 527 -19.73 -24.43 -12.82
C PHE A 527 -19.83 -23.69 -11.46
N PRO A 528 -19.77 -24.40 -10.31
CA PRO A 528 -20.09 -23.85 -8.99
C PRO A 528 -18.85 -23.43 -8.15
N PRO A 529 -19.03 -22.68 -7.04
CA PRO A 529 -17.98 -22.41 -6.07
C PRO A 529 -17.86 -23.51 -4.99
N PRO A 530 -16.67 -23.77 -4.44
CA PRO A 530 -16.50 -24.68 -3.31
C PRO A 530 -16.66 -23.94 -1.95
N TYR A 531 -17.66 -24.36 -1.17
CA TYR A 531 -17.74 -24.13 0.28
C TYR A 531 -17.11 -25.33 1.00
N MET A 532 -16.45 -25.11 2.14
CA MET A 532 -16.09 -26.18 3.10
C MET A 532 -16.60 -25.79 4.50
N ASN A 533 -17.28 -26.74 5.14
CA ASN A 533 -17.99 -26.54 6.41
C ASN A 533 -17.08 -26.74 7.63
N GLU A 534 -17.42 -26.04 8.71
CA GLU A 534 -17.05 -26.42 10.07
C GLU A 534 -17.64 -27.79 10.45
N VAL A 535 -16.91 -28.59 11.23
CA VAL A 535 -17.45 -29.77 11.91
C VAL A 535 -17.10 -29.71 13.38
N VAL A 536 -18.14 -29.66 14.22
CA VAL A 536 -18.07 -29.78 15.68
C VAL A 536 -18.07 -31.27 16.05
N CYS A 537 -17.21 -31.67 17.00
CA CYS A 537 -17.35 -32.94 17.73
C CYS A 537 -16.95 -32.76 19.21
N GLY A 538 -17.60 -33.54 20.09
CA GLY A 538 -17.62 -33.33 21.54
C GLY A 538 -16.66 -34.20 22.38
N GLU A 539 -17.07 -34.42 23.63
CA GLU A 539 -16.22 -34.80 24.77
C GLU A 539 -15.69 -36.25 24.79
N LEU A 540 -14.46 -36.40 25.33
CA LEU A 540 -13.92 -37.42 26.28
C LEU A 540 -14.46 -38.88 26.27
N PRO A 541 -13.56 -39.89 26.41
CA PRO A 541 -12.97 -40.18 27.73
C PRO A 541 -11.49 -40.65 27.77
N ARG A 542 -10.97 -40.78 29.01
CA ARG A 542 -9.62 -41.23 29.40
C ARG A 542 -9.43 -42.77 29.29
N VAL A 543 -8.17 -43.23 29.16
CA VAL A 543 -7.44 -44.12 30.13
C VAL A 543 -6.17 -44.77 29.51
N ASP A 544 -5.04 -44.64 30.23
CA ASP A 544 -3.80 -45.44 30.40
C ASP A 544 -3.07 -46.26 29.29
N GLY A 545 -1.72 -46.27 29.42
CA GLY A 545 -0.75 -47.23 28.82
C GLY A 545 0.16 -46.60 27.75
N SER A 546 1.39 -46.11 28.05
CA SER A 546 2.66 -46.86 28.22
C SER A 546 3.06 -47.66 26.93
N VAL A 547 4.29 -47.61 26.36
CA VAL A 547 5.64 -47.24 26.83
C VAL A 547 6.50 -46.67 25.67
N GLY A 548 7.33 -45.64 25.95
CA GLY A 548 8.73 -45.55 25.50
C GLY A 548 9.05 -44.81 24.18
N LEU A 549 10.19 -44.11 24.01
CA LEU A 549 11.35 -43.84 24.88
C LEU A 549 12.03 -42.51 24.47
N ASN A 550 12.48 -41.72 25.46
CA ASN A 550 13.72 -40.91 25.61
C ASN A 550 14.43 -40.26 24.38
N MET A 551 15.12 -39.10 24.50
CA MET A 551 15.64 -38.42 25.71
C MET A 551 15.84 -36.90 25.53
N GLN A 552 15.98 -36.21 26.66
CA GLN A 552 16.36 -34.80 26.81
C GLN A 552 17.86 -34.71 27.29
N PHE A 553 18.50 -33.60 27.69
CA PHE A 553 18.05 -32.29 28.19
C PHE A 553 19.15 -31.20 27.98
N TYR A 554 19.04 -30.10 28.72
CA TYR A 554 20.01 -28.99 28.93
C TYR A 554 21.21 -29.45 29.82
N GLU A 555 22.29 -28.69 30.10
CA GLU A 555 22.33 -27.39 30.83
C GLU A 555 23.75 -26.75 30.87
N GLU A 556 23.83 -25.47 31.28
CA GLU A 556 25.06 -24.63 31.53
C GLU A 556 25.59 -24.82 33.00
N PRO A 557 26.50 -24.03 33.66
CA PRO A 557 27.22 -22.77 33.30
C PRO A 557 28.74 -22.60 33.74
N HIS A 558 29.41 -21.58 33.18
CA HIS A 558 30.51 -20.72 33.76
C HIS A 558 31.88 -21.37 34.22
N PRO A 559 32.88 -20.60 34.76
CA PRO A 559 33.81 -19.72 34.01
C PRO A 559 35.32 -19.84 34.42
N VAL A 560 36.31 -19.53 33.55
CA VAL A 560 37.74 -19.46 33.96
C VAL A 560 38.55 -18.33 33.28
N PHE A 561 39.45 -17.73 34.07
CA PHE A 561 40.47 -16.72 33.73
C PHE A 561 41.61 -17.22 32.81
N GLY A 562 42.11 -16.33 31.95
CA GLY A 562 43.50 -15.85 32.07
C GLY A 562 44.67 -16.49 31.29
N ALA A 563 45.52 -15.59 30.79
CA ALA A 563 46.97 -15.71 30.53
C ALA A 563 47.50 -16.24 29.16
N TYR A 564 48.10 -15.29 28.43
CA TYR A 564 49.40 -15.33 27.74
C TYR A 564 50.01 -16.71 27.33
N HIS A 565 50.24 -16.92 26.03
CA HIS A 565 51.61 -16.81 25.46
C HIS A 565 51.64 -16.82 23.91
N VAL A 566 52.71 -16.22 23.39
CA VAL A 566 53.23 -16.12 22.00
C VAL A 566 54.73 -16.49 22.11
N PRO A 567 55.51 -16.94 21.08
CA PRO A 567 55.26 -17.19 19.64
C PRO A 567 55.71 -18.61 19.15
N GLU A 568 55.88 -18.71 17.81
CA GLU A 568 56.76 -19.58 17.00
C GLU A 568 56.04 -20.67 16.17
N ALA A 569 55.94 -20.56 14.84
CA ALA A 569 56.97 -20.46 13.78
C ALA A 569 57.61 -21.82 13.45
N GLY A 570 57.16 -22.43 12.35
CA GLY A 570 57.66 -23.71 11.84
C GLY A 570 57.17 -23.97 10.42
N TRP A 571 57.96 -23.56 9.43
CA TRP A 571 57.72 -23.89 8.02
C TRP A 571 57.94 -25.37 7.74
N ASN A 572 57.10 -25.97 6.89
CA ASN A 572 57.46 -26.64 5.64
C ASN A 572 56.15 -27.12 4.96
N GLY A 573 55.95 -26.88 3.67
CA GLY A 573 56.47 -27.76 2.61
C GLY A 573 55.38 -28.76 2.23
N SER A 574 54.45 -28.37 1.34
CA SER A 574 54.51 -28.79 -0.08
C SER A 574 54.57 -30.32 -0.27
N VAL A 575 53.47 -30.91 -0.77
CA VAL A 575 53.41 -31.56 -2.11
C VAL A 575 51.99 -32.12 -2.36
N CYS A 576 51.63 -32.13 -3.64
CA CYS A 576 50.41 -32.64 -4.24
C CYS A 576 49.97 -34.04 -3.77
N THR A 577 48.66 -34.27 -3.73
CA THR A 577 47.88 -34.80 -4.89
C THR A 577 46.44 -34.32 -4.83
#